data_AF-A0A6J7LA06-F1
#
_entry.id   AF-A0A6J7LA06-F1
#
_cell.length_a   1.000
_cell.length_b   1.000
_cell.length_c   1.000
_cell.angle_alpha   90.00
_cell.angle_beta   90.00
_cell.angle_gamma   90.00
#
_symmetry.space_group_name_H-M   'P 1'
#
loop_
_entity.id
_entity.type
_entity.pdbx_description
1 polymer ?
#
loop_
_entity_poly.entity_id
_entity_poly.type
_entity_poly.pdbx_seq_one_letter_code
_entity_poly.pdbx_strand_id
1 'polypeptide(L)'
;MVGAKLLFADGRLQHAGHLYNHDPFHAYFGYPANHLGESSVLACQRETSGVTAACALVKMSIWNEVGGLTPELAANFNDVDLSLKIRAKGYRILWTPYAVLYHFESMTRIPTVNKRELEIMRERWATPLKNDPYHNPNFEPLRDDWVLRSR
;
A
#
# COMPACT_ATOMS: atom_id res chain seq x y z
N MET A 1 -0.73 -12.22 -0.99
CA MET A 1 0.58 -11.57 -0.71
C MET A 1 0.53 -11.03 0.71
N VAL A 2 1.65 -11.03 1.43
CA VAL A 2 1.73 -10.52 2.80
C VAL A 2 2.86 -9.50 2.91
N GLY A 3 2.60 -8.33 3.46
CA GLY A 3 3.60 -7.28 3.68
C GLY A 3 3.84 -6.98 5.15
N ALA A 4 5.03 -6.46 5.44
CA ALA A 4 5.48 -6.11 6.78
C ALA A 4 5.11 -4.67 7.18
N LYS A 5 5.23 -4.35 8.47
CA LYS A 5 5.28 -2.98 8.99
C LYS A 5 6.65 -2.40 8.71
N LEU A 6 6.72 -1.32 7.96
CA LEU A 6 7.98 -0.64 7.67
C LEU A 6 8.08 0.69 8.40
N LEU A 7 9.27 0.95 8.93
CA LEU A 7 9.63 2.18 9.62
C LEU A 7 10.70 2.95 8.85
N PHE A 8 10.62 4.26 8.91
CA PHE A 8 11.71 5.16 8.55
C PHE A 8 12.87 5.06 9.53
N ALA A 9 14.02 5.61 9.14
CA ALA A 9 15.22 5.69 9.99
C ALA A 9 14.97 6.39 11.34
N ASP A 10 14.06 7.36 11.37
CA ASP A 10 13.65 8.10 12.58
C ASP A 10 12.61 7.36 13.44
N GLY A 11 12.24 6.13 13.05
CA GLY A 11 11.28 5.30 13.78
C GLY A 11 9.82 5.63 13.51
N ARG A 12 9.49 6.56 12.59
CA ARG A 12 8.11 6.78 12.17
C ARG A 12 7.65 5.73 11.17
N LEU A 13 6.34 5.52 11.08
CA LEU A 13 5.71 4.61 10.12
C LEU A 13 6.01 5.05 8.68
N GLN A 14 6.53 4.13 7.88
CA GLN A 14 6.62 4.29 6.43
C GLN A 14 5.55 3.47 5.71
N HIS A 15 5.22 2.28 6.22
CA HIS A 15 4.23 1.42 5.59
C HIS A 15 3.42 0.62 6.59
N ALA A 16 2.10 0.80 6.55
CA ALA A 16 1.14 -0.04 7.27
C ALA A 16 0.15 -0.76 6.34
N GLY A 17 0.53 -1.04 5.09
CA GLY A 17 -0.38 -1.48 4.02
C GLY A 17 -0.79 -0.31 3.13
N HIS A 18 -1.43 -0.61 2.00
CA HIS A 18 -1.98 0.42 1.11
C HIS A 18 -3.42 0.77 1.45
N LEU A 19 -3.73 2.05 1.27
CA LEU A 19 -5.07 2.59 1.27
C LEU A 19 -5.25 3.38 -0.04
N TYR A 20 -6.30 3.10 -0.80
CA TYR A 20 -6.55 3.78 -2.07
C TYR A 20 -7.73 4.73 -1.92
N ASN A 21 -7.49 5.99 -2.30
CA ASN A 21 -8.48 7.05 -2.28
C ASN A 21 -8.21 7.97 -3.46
N HIS A 22 -8.65 7.54 -4.65
CA HIS A 22 -8.26 8.08 -5.97
C HIS A 22 -6.81 7.81 -6.36
N ASP A 23 -5.88 8.04 -5.44
CA ASP A 23 -4.47 7.70 -5.58
C ASP A 23 -4.07 6.68 -4.50
N PRO A 24 -2.97 5.93 -4.71
CA PRO A 24 -2.48 4.98 -3.73
C PRO A 24 -1.66 5.65 -2.63
N PHE A 25 -1.98 5.35 -1.37
CA PHE A 25 -1.26 5.83 -0.20
C PHE A 25 -0.68 4.67 0.63
N HIS A 26 0.39 4.95 1.37
CA HIS A 26 0.81 4.12 2.47
C HIS A 26 0.04 4.53 3.73
N ALA A 27 -0.65 3.58 4.36
CA ALA A 27 -1.50 3.93 5.47
C ALA A 27 -0.71 4.47 6.68
N TYR A 28 -1.19 5.56 7.30
CA TYR A 28 -0.56 6.25 8.44
C TYR A 28 0.90 6.66 8.19
N PHE A 29 1.18 7.21 7.02
CA PHE A 29 2.54 7.61 6.65
C PHE A 29 3.05 8.72 7.58
N GLY A 30 4.24 8.51 8.15
CA GLY A 30 4.87 9.46 9.06
C GLY A 30 4.30 9.50 10.48
N TYR A 31 3.34 8.65 10.84
CA TYR A 31 2.84 8.54 12.21
C TYR A 31 3.85 7.86 13.15
N PRO A 32 3.72 8.01 14.48
CA PRO A 32 4.54 7.26 15.44
C PRO A 32 4.42 5.73 15.26
N ALA A 33 5.51 4.98 15.39
CA ALA A 33 5.48 3.52 15.25
C ALA A 33 4.53 2.81 16.23
N ASN A 34 4.28 3.38 17.41
CA ASN A 34 3.38 2.82 18.42
C ASN A 34 1.93 3.32 18.28
N HIS A 35 1.61 4.13 17.26
CA HIS A 35 0.25 4.57 17.01
C HIS A 35 -0.64 3.33 16.73
N LEU A 36 -1.77 3.25 17.43
CA LEU A 36 -2.69 2.11 17.28
C LEU A 36 -3.59 2.24 16.04
N GLY A 37 -3.73 3.45 15.52
CA GLY A 37 -4.69 3.76 14.47
C GLY A 37 -6.13 3.78 14.99
N GLU A 38 -7.04 4.20 14.12
CA GLU A 38 -8.46 4.23 14.42
C GLU A 38 -8.94 2.81 14.72
N SER A 39 -9.72 2.65 15.79
CA SER A 39 -10.18 1.33 16.25
C SER A 39 -9.05 0.29 16.42
N SER A 40 -7.82 0.73 16.74
CA SER A 40 -6.63 -0.12 16.88
C SER A 40 -6.24 -0.93 15.64
N VAL A 41 -6.59 -0.45 14.45
CA VAL A 41 -6.35 -1.15 13.18
C VAL A 41 -4.87 -1.49 12.93
N LEU A 42 -3.93 -0.73 13.49
CA LEU A 42 -2.48 -0.96 13.35
C LEU A 42 -1.93 -2.01 14.33
N ALA A 43 -2.73 -2.47 15.30
CA ALA A 43 -2.36 -3.55 16.21
C ALA A 43 -2.73 -4.94 15.67
N CYS A 44 -3.50 -5.00 14.57
CA CYS A 44 -4.07 -6.24 14.05
C CYS A 44 -3.50 -6.60 12.68
N GLN A 45 -3.25 -7.90 12.45
CA GLN A 45 -3.09 -8.41 11.10
C GLN A 45 -4.43 -8.27 10.37
N ARG A 46 -4.41 -7.72 9.15
CA ARG A 46 -5.64 -7.41 8.41
C ARG A 46 -5.46 -7.54 6.92
N GLU A 47 -6.58 -7.70 6.24
CA GLU A 47 -6.65 -7.50 4.81
C GLU A 47 -6.48 -6.02 4.45
N THR A 48 -5.82 -5.76 3.33
CA THR A 48 -5.53 -4.43 2.83
C THR A 48 -5.59 -4.42 1.30
N SER A 49 -5.67 -3.24 0.71
CA SER A 49 -5.75 -3.08 -0.74
C SER A 49 -4.46 -3.46 -1.47
N GLY A 50 -3.34 -3.40 -0.75
CA GLY A 50 -2.02 -3.73 -1.26
C GLY A 50 -0.95 -3.62 -0.17
N VAL A 51 0.26 -4.04 -0.50
CA VAL A 51 1.44 -3.83 0.35
C VAL A 51 2.62 -3.44 -0.54
N THR A 52 3.59 -2.72 0.02
CA THR A 52 4.76 -2.31 -0.75
C THR A 52 5.71 -3.48 -1.04
N ALA A 53 6.38 -3.43 -2.19
CA ALA A 53 7.38 -4.42 -2.56
C ALA A 53 8.72 -4.24 -1.81
N ALA A 54 8.89 -3.19 -1.00
CA ALA A 54 10.08 -3.03 -0.15
C ALA A 54 10.27 -4.22 0.83
N CYS A 55 9.17 -4.83 1.29
CA CYS A 55 9.21 -6.13 1.99
C CYS A 55 7.85 -6.83 1.89
N ALA A 56 7.77 -7.86 1.02
CA ALA A 56 6.57 -8.66 0.85
C ALA A 56 6.90 -10.12 0.53
N LEU A 57 5.97 -11.01 0.91
CA LEU A 57 5.99 -12.43 0.56
C LEU A 57 4.79 -12.78 -0.32
N VAL A 58 5.06 -13.50 -1.41
CA VAL A 58 4.04 -13.95 -2.37
C VAL A 58 4.30 -15.40 -2.76
N LYS A 59 3.24 -16.19 -2.87
CA LYS A 59 3.35 -17.58 -3.33
C LYS A 59 3.73 -17.59 -4.80
N MET A 60 4.73 -18.38 -5.18
CA MET A 60 5.23 -18.44 -6.55
C MET A 60 4.14 -18.77 -7.58
N SER A 61 3.19 -19.63 -7.24
CA SER A 61 2.07 -19.95 -8.13
C SER A 61 1.20 -18.72 -8.44
N ILE A 62 0.94 -17.88 -7.43
CA ILE A 62 0.17 -16.64 -7.59
C ILE A 62 0.98 -15.63 -8.40
N TRP A 63 2.29 -15.49 -8.11
CA TRP A 63 3.19 -14.61 -8.87
C TRP A 63 3.16 -14.91 -10.37
N ASN A 64 3.30 -16.20 -10.72
CA ASN A 64 3.26 -16.65 -12.12
C ASN A 64 1.88 -16.44 -12.75
N GLU A 65 0.80 -16.73 -12.00
CA GLU A 65 -0.58 -16.56 -12.49
C GLU A 65 -0.90 -15.11 -12.86
N VAL A 66 -0.39 -14.15 -12.10
CA VAL A 66 -0.64 -12.71 -12.32
C VAL A 66 0.42 -12.01 -13.16
N GLY A 67 1.45 -12.74 -13.61
CA GLY A 67 2.53 -12.22 -14.45
C GLY A 67 3.56 -11.33 -13.75
N GLY A 68 3.69 -11.42 -12.41
CA GLY A 68 4.73 -10.71 -11.65
C GLY A 68 4.67 -9.17 -11.77
N LEU A 69 5.84 -8.50 -11.76
CA LEU A 69 5.95 -7.04 -11.93
C LEU A 69 6.07 -6.67 -13.41
N THR A 70 5.43 -5.57 -13.83
CA THR A 70 5.59 -5.04 -15.19
C THR A 70 6.78 -4.08 -15.28
N PRO A 71 7.61 -4.17 -16.34
CA PRO A 71 8.64 -3.17 -16.63
C PRO A 71 8.09 -1.77 -16.91
N GLU A 72 6.80 -1.65 -17.26
CA GLU A 72 6.14 -0.35 -17.50
C GLU A 72 6.01 0.52 -16.24
N LEU A 73 6.14 -0.08 -15.06
CA LEU A 73 6.02 0.56 -13.74
C LEU A 73 7.30 0.34 -12.91
N ALA A 74 8.46 0.35 -13.58
CA ALA A 74 9.73 -0.01 -12.97
C ALA A 74 10.12 0.95 -11.84
N ALA A 75 9.76 2.24 -11.93
CA ALA A 75 10.11 3.21 -10.91
C ALA A 75 9.07 3.28 -9.77
N ASN A 76 7.79 3.42 -10.12
CA ASN A 76 6.69 3.74 -9.22
C ASN A 76 5.54 2.76 -9.46
N PHE A 77 4.70 2.54 -8.44
CA PHE A 77 3.43 1.80 -8.54
C PHE A 77 3.52 0.31 -8.94
N ASN A 78 4.70 -0.29 -9.10
CA ASN A 78 4.81 -1.74 -9.39
C ASN A 78 4.12 -2.62 -8.35
N ASP A 79 4.21 -2.25 -7.07
CA ASP A 79 3.61 -2.96 -5.95
C ASP A 79 2.08 -2.76 -5.86
N VAL A 80 1.59 -1.57 -6.22
CA VAL A 80 0.18 -1.26 -6.41
C VAL A 80 -0.41 -2.12 -7.54
N ASP A 81 0.23 -2.15 -8.72
CA ASP A 81 -0.21 -2.97 -9.87
C ASP A 81 -0.20 -4.46 -9.52
N LEU A 82 0.87 -4.96 -8.90
CA LEU A 82 0.94 -6.35 -8.44
C LEU A 82 -0.19 -6.68 -7.46
N SER A 83 -0.41 -5.83 -6.46
CA SER A 83 -1.48 -6.01 -5.46
C SER A 83 -2.85 -6.08 -6.12
N LEU A 84 -3.11 -5.20 -7.08
CA LEU A 84 -4.39 -5.14 -7.80
C LEU A 84 -4.58 -6.35 -8.73
N LYS A 85 -3.54 -6.84 -9.42
CA LYS A 85 -3.63 -8.08 -10.21
C LYS A 85 -3.93 -9.29 -9.34
N ILE A 86 -3.27 -9.41 -8.18
CA ILE A 86 -3.51 -10.50 -7.22
C ILE A 86 -4.97 -10.45 -6.71
N ARG A 87 -5.46 -9.26 -6.35
CA ARG A 87 -6.85 -9.09 -5.92
C ARG A 87 -7.86 -9.35 -7.02
N ALA A 88 -7.57 -8.98 -8.26
CA ALA A 88 -8.44 -9.25 -9.41
C ALA A 88 -8.64 -10.76 -9.68
N LYS A 89 -7.73 -11.62 -9.18
CA LYS A 89 -7.88 -13.09 -9.18
C LYS A 89 -8.61 -13.64 -7.95
N GLY A 90 -9.12 -12.79 -7.07
CA GLY A 90 -9.84 -13.18 -5.86
C GLY A 90 -8.94 -13.56 -4.68
N TYR A 91 -7.63 -13.36 -4.79
CA TYR A 91 -6.71 -13.57 -3.66
C TYR A 91 -6.68 -12.39 -2.71
N ARG A 92 -6.34 -12.69 -1.46
CA ARG A 92 -6.21 -11.69 -0.41
C ARG A 92 -4.79 -11.13 -0.31
N ILE A 93 -4.71 -9.86 0.05
CA ILE A 93 -3.48 -9.20 0.48
C ILE A 93 -3.59 -8.95 1.98
N LEU A 94 -2.58 -9.37 2.74
CA LEU A 94 -2.52 -9.15 4.17
C LEU A 94 -1.37 -8.20 4.49
N TRP A 95 -1.58 -7.35 5.48
CA TRP A 95 -0.51 -6.65 6.16
C TRP A 95 -0.43 -7.16 7.60
N THR A 96 0.80 -7.32 8.11
CA THR A 96 1.04 -7.80 9.47
C THR A 96 1.86 -6.82 10.29
N PRO A 97 1.42 -6.46 11.52
CA PRO A 97 2.19 -5.62 12.43
C PRO A 97 3.35 -6.39 13.10
N TYR A 98 3.38 -7.72 12.99
CA TYR A 98 4.30 -8.59 13.72
C TYR A 98 5.68 -8.70 13.06
N ALA A 99 5.79 -8.41 11.77
CA ALA A 99 7.06 -8.25 11.08
C ALA A 99 7.37 -6.75 10.98
N VAL A 100 8.37 -6.28 11.72
CA VAL A 100 8.76 -4.86 11.75
C VAL A 100 10.17 -4.73 11.22
N LEU A 101 10.34 -3.92 10.17
CA LEU A 101 11.64 -3.67 9.56
C LEU A 101 11.85 -2.17 9.40
N TYR A 102 13.09 -1.73 9.59
CA TYR A 102 13.52 -0.42 9.15
C TYR A 102 13.84 -0.47 7.65
N HIS A 103 13.25 0.43 6.89
CA HIS A 103 13.54 0.60 5.48
C HIS A 103 14.17 1.98 5.30
N PHE A 104 15.49 1.97 5.21
CA PHE A 104 16.32 3.14 4.95
C PHE A 104 16.22 3.49 3.47
N GLU A 105 15.07 4.06 3.10
CA GLU A 105 14.77 4.43 1.72
C GLU A 105 15.92 5.27 1.15
N SER A 106 16.55 4.69 0.13
CA SER A 106 17.60 5.25 -0.72
C SER A 106 18.09 6.65 -0.38
N MET A 107 19.29 6.72 0.22
CA MET A 107 20.18 7.89 0.21
C MET A 107 20.51 8.43 -1.21
N THR A 108 19.96 7.82 -2.27
CA THR A 108 20.27 8.07 -3.68
C THR A 108 19.05 8.35 -4.56
N ARG A 109 17.81 8.29 -4.04
CA ARG A 109 16.59 8.45 -4.87
C ARG A 109 15.86 9.74 -4.53
N ILE A 110 15.70 10.59 -5.52
CA ILE A 110 14.78 11.73 -5.43
C ILE A 110 13.36 11.17 -5.57
N PRO A 111 12.43 11.48 -4.65
CA PRO A 111 11.05 11.01 -4.71
C PRO A 111 10.28 11.77 -5.80
N THR A 112 10.64 11.53 -7.06
CA THR A 112 9.94 12.08 -8.22
C THR A 112 9.02 11.01 -8.76
N VAL A 113 7.71 11.29 -8.77
CA VAL A 113 6.74 10.43 -9.43
C VAL A 113 6.91 10.55 -10.94
N ASN A 114 7.15 9.44 -11.62
CA ASN A 114 7.17 9.39 -13.07
C ASN A 114 5.74 9.62 -13.60
N LYS A 115 5.53 10.72 -14.33
CA LYS A 115 4.22 11.08 -14.88
C LYS A 115 3.63 10.00 -15.78
N ARG A 116 4.47 9.35 -16.60
CA ARG A 116 4.02 8.29 -17.51
C ARG A 116 3.52 7.07 -16.75
N GLU A 117 4.23 6.68 -15.69
CA GLU A 117 3.83 5.54 -14.87
C GLU A 117 2.55 5.85 -14.07
N LEU A 118 2.39 7.09 -13.62
CA LEU A 118 1.15 7.56 -12.99
C LEU A 118 -0.05 7.49 -13.96
N GLU A 119 0.13 7.89 -15.22
CA GLU A 119 -0.89 7.77 -16.26
C GLU A 119 -1.27 6.32 -16.50
N ILE A 120 -0.29 5.43 -16.72
CA ILE A 120 -0.52 3.99 -16.91
C ILE A 120 -1.29 3.40 -15.73
N MET A 121 -0.89 3.75 -14.51
CA MET A 121 -1.54 3.32 -13.29
C MET A 121 -3.01 3.78 -13.28
N ARG A 122 -3.27 5.07 -13.48
CA ARG A 122 -4.63 5.63 -13.49
C ARG A 122 -5.51 5.06 -14.59
N GLU A 123 -4.99 4.85 -15.79
CA GLU A 123 -5.71 4.24 -16.91
C GLU A 123 -6.09 2.79 -16.60
N ARG A 124 -5.13 2.01 -16.08
CA ARG A 124 -5.29 0.56 -15.85
C ARG A 124 -6.20 0.26 -14.65
N TRP A 125 -6.12 1.04 -13.58
CA TRP A 125 -6.85 0.74 -12.35
C TRP A 125 -7.66 1.91 -11.77
N ALA A 126 -8.20 2.79 -12.61
CA ALA A 126 -9.05 3.90 -12.17
C ALA A 126 -10.17 3.46 -11.20
N THR A 127 -10.84 2.35 -11.52
CA THR A 127 -11.99 1.87 -10.74
C THR A 127 -11.56 1.31 -9.37
N PRO A 128 -10.61 0.37 -9.25
CA PRO A 128 -10.15 -0.10 -7.94
C PRO A 128 -9.50 0.96 -7.07
N LEU A 129 -8.85 1.98 -7.66
CA LEU A 129 -8.28 3.09 -6.90
C LEU A 129 -9.35 4.02 -6.30
N LYS A 130 -10.49 4.17 -6.98
CA LYS A 130 -11.63 4.96 -6.48
C LYS A 130 -12.50 4.16 -5.50
N ASN A 131 -12.61 2.86 -5.71
CA ASN A 131 -13.51 1.97 -4.97
C ASN A 131 -12.72 0.95 -4.14
N ASP A 132 -11.88 1.45 -3.23
CA ASP A 132 -11.15 0.60 -2.30
C ASP A 132 -12.12 -0.02 -1.28
N PRO A 133 -12.29 -1.36 -1.24
CA PRO A 133 -13.15 -2.00 -0.25
C PRO A 133 -12.61 -1.90 1.19
N TYR A 134 -11.35 -1.52 1.37
CA TYR A 134 -10.73 -1.30 2.68
C TYR A 134 -10.69 0.18 3.08
N HIS A 135 -11.23 1.08 2.24
CA HIS A 135 -11.50 2.46 2.59
C HIS A 135 -12.98 2.65 2.94
N ASN A 136 -13.28 3.42 3.99
CA ASN A 136 -14.66 3.75 4.34
C ASN A 136 -15.03 5.10 3.71
N PRO A 137 -16.07 5.17 2.86
CA PRO A 137 -16.45 6.41 2.18
C PRO A 137 -16.90 7.53 3.14
N ASN A 138 -17.19 7.21 4.41
CA ASN A 138 -17.53 8.18 5.45
C ASN A 138 -16.29 8.85 6.08
N PHE A 139 -15.08 8.44 5.73
CA PHE A 139 -13.85 9.12 6.14
C PHE A 139 -13.49 10.25 5.19
N GLU A 140 -12.61 11.15 5.64
CA GLU A 140 -12.18 12.29 4.83
C GLU A 140 -11.48 11.83 3.54
N PRO A 141 -11.82 12.41 2.37
CA PRO A 141 -11.20 12.04 1.11
C PRO A 141 -9.74 12.50 1.04
N LEU A 142 -8.95 11.85 0.17
CA LEU A 142 -7.54 12.17 -0.11
C LEU A 142 -6.61 12.10 1.12
N ARG A 143 -6.92 11.19 2.06
CA ARG A 143 -6.09 10.89 3.22
C ARG A 143 -5.50 9.49 3.17
N ASP A 144 -4.40 9.33 3.89
CA ASP A 144 -3.68 8.07 4.11
C ASP A 144 -4.05 7.40 5.43
N ASP A 145 -5.01 7.93 6.18
CA ASP A 145 -5.50 7.40 7.45
C ASP A 145 -7.02 7.22 7.43
N TRP A 146 -7.56 6.66 8.51
CA TRP A 146 -9.00 6.43 8.68
C TRP A 146 -9.58 7.41 9.70
N VAL A 147 -9.48 8.72 9.42
CA VAL A 147 -10.08 9.77 10.26
C VAL A 147 -11.54 10.02 9.86
N LEU A 148 -12.42 10.03 10.87
CA LEU A 148 -13.83 10.39 10.69
C LEU A 148 -13.97 11.81 10.16
N ARG A 149 -14.84 12.01 9.17
CA ARG A 149 -15.24 13.36 8.76
C ARG A 149 -15.73 14.13 9.98
N SER A 150 -15.15 15.30 10.22
CA SER A 150 -15.75 16.26 11.14
C SER A 150 -17.16 16.59 10.63
N ARG A 151 -18.16 16.43 11.50
CA ARG A 151 -19.56 16.73 11.20
C ARG A 151 -19.77 18.21 10.91
#